data_AF-A0A7S1N6G0-F1
#
_entry.id   AF-A0A7S1N6G0-F1
#
_cell.length_a   1.000
_cell.length_b   1.000
_cell.length_c   1.000
_cell.angle_alpha   90.00
_cell.angle_beta   90.00
_cell.angle_gamma   90.00
#
_symmetry.space_group_name_H-M   'P 1'
#
loop_
_entity.id
_entity.type
_entity.pdbx_description
1 polymer ?
#
loop_
_entity_poly.entity_id
_entity_poly.type
_entity_poly.pdbx_seq_one_letter_code
_entity_poly.pdbx_strand_id
1 'polypeptide(L)'
;WRRSGAGAISSYASRDTQWDDFPNGRWGDARSPAFVCHEHVHVPHSIAADRYKSLWSNVVRLDDVIATFHGYLEGSIPALPWFEQPLVEESQGIVSRLKSLSGNGFLTISSQPKVDCAPSMDPVHGWGPAGGYVFQKEYLELFCSCAKVQLLLEVLEGDKDDGVVRRPEVSYMIANYTGTHCYRNFDCANVISWGVFPGKEILQPTTVDPALFTVWKNEAFEMWTKSFQPQEEIPPIIKEIQETWFLVSIINDDYKDDSSLWSLFDCVIQHEQFYVHSQGNVSQLPQPLSAAGGALPKKSVCSLPGDCSGSSGTSGAASTASSYSSSMRSW
;
A
#
# COMPACT_ATOMS: atom_id res chain seq x y z
N TRP A 1 2.73 -6.03 -11.84
CA TRP A 1 2.44 -4.94 -12.82
C TRP A 1 3.74 -4.54 -13.50
N ARG A 2 3.93 -4.81 -14.81
CA ARG A 2 5.04 -4.28 -15.62
C ARG A 2 4.79 -4.53 -17.10
N ARG A 3 4.78 -3.47 -17.92
CA ARG A 3 4.71 -3.58 -19.39
C ARG A 3 6.09 -3.94 -19.94
N SER A 4 6.19 -5.04 -20.67
CA SER A 4 7.26 -5.27 -21.64
C SER A 4 7.17 -4.19 -22.73
N GLY A 5 8.28 -3.49 -22.97
CA GLY A 5 8.37 -2.39 -23.92
C GLY A 5 8.21 -2.86 -25.36
N ALA A 6 7.12 -2.45 -26.00
CA ALA A 6 7.01 -2.14 -27.44
C ALA A 6 5.54 -1.83 -27.76
N GLY A 7 5.13 -0.55 -27.75
CA GLY A 7 3.80 -0.21 -28.29
C GLY A 7 3.17 1.13 -27.95
N ALA A 8 3.69 1.93 -27.01
CA ALA A 8 3.02 3.16 -26.56
C ALA A 8 3.84 4.43 -26.86
N ILE A 9 4.01 4.76 -28.15
CA ILE A 9 4.60 6.06 -28.56
C ILE A 9 3.51 7.15 -28.75
N SER A 10 2.22 6.80 -28.77
CA SER A 10 1.20 7.74 -29.28
C SER A 10 0.68 8.79 -28.28
N SER A 11 0.90 8.68 -26.97
CA SER A 11 0.40 9.68 -25.99
C SER A 11 1.48 10.50 -25.29
N TYR A 12 2.76 10.24 -25.58
CA TYR A 12 3.88 11.00 -25.03
C TYR A 12 3.95 12.43 -25.61
N ALA A 13 3.61 12.62 -26.88
CA ALA A 13 3.86 13.87 -27.59
C ALA A 13 2.95 15.06 -27.21
N SER A 14 1.91 14.89 -26.38
CA SER A 14 0.90 15.94 -26.14
C SER A 14 1.03 16.69 -24.81
N ARG A 15 2.07 16.43 -24.00
CA ARG A 15 2.33 17.17 -22.74
C ARG A 15 3.79 17.62 -22.57
N ASP A 16 4.57 17.65 -23.64
CA ASP A 16 6.00 18.01 -23.64
C ASP A 16 6.26 19.52 -23.78
N THR A 17 5.82 20.36 -22.84
CA THR A 17 6.14 21.80 -22.93
C THR A 17 6.54 22.52 -21.64
N GLN A 18 6.90 21.83 -20.55
CA GLN A 18 7.53 22.56 -19.42
C GLN A 18 8.27 21.71 -18.36
N TRP A 19 9.30 20.97 -18.74
CA TRP A 19 10.16 20.27 -17.76
C TRP A 19 11.63 20.57 -18.01
N ASP A 20 12.29 21.17 -17.00
CA ASP A 20 13.73 21.47 -16.99
C ASP A 20 14.57 20.45 -16.20
N ASP A 21 13.99 19.58 -15.36
CA ASP A 21 14.74 18.55 -14.59
C ASP A 21 13.88 17.30 -14.25
N PHE A 22 14.47 16.10 -14.41
CA PHE A 22 13.87 14.80 -14.08
C PHE A 22 14.50 14.20 -12.81
N PRO A 23 13.76 13.45 -11.97
CA PRO A 23 14.31 12.86 -10.75
C PRO A 23 15.42 11.83 -11.07
N ASN A 24 16.66 12.16 -10.67
CA ASN A 24 17.84 11.32 -10.81
C ASN A 24 18.03 10.44 -9.56
N GLY A 25 17.64 9.16 -9.65
CA GLY A 25 18.07 8.08 -8.74
C GLY A 25 17.44 8.05 -7.34
N ARG A 26 17.06 9.20 -6.78
CA ARG A 26 16.41 9.33 -5.46
C ARG A 26 15.08 10.05 -5.63
N TRP A 27 13.98 9.42 -5.20
CA TRP A 27 12.70 10.13 -5.08
C TRP A 27 12.88 11.25 -4.04
N GLY A 28 12.83 12.50 -4.51
CA GLY A 28 12.86 13.68 -3.66
C GLY A 28 11.54 13.88 -2.90
N ASP A 29 11.56 14.80 -1.95
CA ASP A 29 10.40 15.31 -1.21
C ASP A 29 9.17 15.47 -2.12
N ALA A 30 8.00 14.94 -1.71
CA ALA A 30 6.74 15.02 -2.48
C ALA A 30 6.27 16.48 -2.72
N ARG A 31 6.91 17.46 -2.08
CA ARG A 31 6.73 18.90 -2.29
C ARG A 31 7.60 19.45 -3.44
N SER A 32 8.44 18.63 -4.06
CA SER A 32 9.28 19.03 -5.19
C SER A 32 8.47 19.13 -6.49
N PRO A 33 8.62 20.21 -7.28
CA PRO A 33 7.97 20.34 -8.59
C PRO A 33 8.33 19.22 -9.60
N ALA A 34 9.43 18.49 -9.36
CA ALA A 34 9.87 17.36 -10.17
C ALA A 34 9.20 16.02 -9.78
N PHE A 35 8.25 16.03 -8.84
CA PHE A 35 7.55 14.83 -8.38
C PHE A 35 6.44 14.44 -9.36
N VAL A 36 6.66 13.39 -10.14
CA VAL A 36 5.62 12.71 -10.92
C VAL A 36 5.36 11.36 -10.29
N CYS A 37 4.14 11.13 -9.79
CA CYS A 37 3.67 9.79 -9.45
C CYS A 37 3.57 8.95 -10.74
N HIS A 38 4.67 8.32 -11.14
CA HIS A 38 4.68 7.36 -12.22
C HIS A 38 4.02 6.08 -11.73
N GLU A 39 2.69 5.97 -11.83
CA GLU A 39 1.94 4.71 -12.02
C GLU A 39 0.41 4.91 -12.04
N HIS A 40 -0.12 5.77 -12.91
CA HIS A 40 -1.54 5.70 -13.29
C HIS A 40 -1.70 5.93 -14.80
N VAL A 41 -1.46 4.88 -15.58
CA VAL A 41 -1.85 4.89 -17.01
C VAL A 41 -3.38 4.71 -17.05
N HIS A 42 -4.09 5.83 -17.06
CA HIS A 42 -5.54 5.85 -17.22
C HIS A 42 -5.94 5.42 -18.64
N VAL A 43 -6.71 4.34 -18.74
CA VAL A 43 -7.42 3.92 -19.96
C VAL A 43 -8.86 4.47 -19.90
N PRO A 44 -9.49 4.86 -21.03
CA PRO A 44 -10.84 5.43 -21.04
C PRO A 44 -11.88 4.46 -20.48
N HIS A 45 -12.63 4.92 -19.46
CA HIS A 45 -13.49 4.16 -18.56
C HIS A 45 -14.76 3.51 -19.14
N SER A 46 -15.14 3.76 -20.40
CA SER A 46 -16.50 3.42 -20.86
C SER A 46 -16.74 1.93 -21.13
N ILE A 47 -15.75 1.19 -21.64
CA ILE A 47 -15.89 -0.26 -21.93
C ILE A 47 -15.75 -1.11 -20.65
N ALA A 48 -15.04 -0.60 -19.64
CA ALA A 48 -14.78 -1.31 -18.39
C ALA A 48 -15.99 -1.26 -17.43
N ALA A 49 -16.78 -0.18 -17.46
CA ALA A 49 -17.91 0.02 -16.55
C ALA A 49 -18.98 -1.06 -16.66
N ASP A 50 -19.42 -1.41 -17.88
CA ASP A 50 -20.45 -2.44 -18.11
C ASP A 50 -19.97 -3.83 -17.66
N ARG A 51 -18.69 -4.11 -17.83
CA ARG A 51 -18.06 -5.37 -17.43
C ARG A 51 -17.96 -5.49 -15.91
N TYR A 52 -17.60 -4.42 -15.21
CA TYR A 52 -17.54 -4.43 -13.75
C TYR A 52 -18.94 -4.42 -13.12
N LYS A 53 -19.90 -3.77 -13.78
CA LYS A 53 -21.30 -3.81 -13.36
C LYS A 53 -21.82 -5.25 -13.34
N SER A 54 -21.55 -6.06 -14.36
CA SER A 54 -22.02 -7.45 -14.38
C SER A 54 -21.43 -8.31 -13.27
N LEU A 55 -20.21 -8.00 -12.81
CA LEU A 55 -19.60 -8.66 -11.65
C LEU A 55 -20.37 -8.34 -10.36
N TRP A 56 -20.67 -7.06 -10.13
CA TRP A 56 -21.26 -6.61 -8.86
C TRP A 56 -22.78 -6.74 -8.80
N SER A 57 -23.48 -6.72 -9.94
CA SER A 57 -24.96 -6.63 -9.98
C SER A 57 -25.70 -7.79 -9.32
N ASN A 58 -25.07 -8.97 -9.21
CA ASN A 58 -25.69 -10.16 -8.64
C ASN A 58 -25.17 -10.52 -7.24
N VAL A 59 -24.34 -9.66 -6.65
CA VAL A 59 -23.74 -9.90 -5.33
C VAL A 59 -24.73 -9.52 -4.24
N VAL A 60 -25.13 -10.48 -3.41
CA VAL A 60 -26.10 -10.27 -2.33
C VAL A 60 -25.43 -10.31 -0.96
N ARG A 61 -24.39 -11.12 -0.81
CA ARG A 61 -23.70 -11.35 0.47
C ARG A 61 -22.19 -11.26 0.30
N LEU A 62 -21.48 -11.17 1.42
CA LEU A 62 -20.02 -11.14 1.43
C LEU A 62 -19.40 -12.35 0.72
N ASP A 63 -20.02 -13.53 0.85
CA ASP A 63 -19.55 -14.76 0.19
C ASP A 63 -19.51 -14.62 -1.35
N ASP A 64 -20.44 -13.87 -1.94
CA ASP A 64 -20.47 -13.62 -3.39
C ASP A 64 -19.32 -12.69 -3.81
N VAL A 65 -18.98 -11.71 -2.95
CA VAL A 65 -17.80 -10.84 -3.14
C VAL A 65 -16.54 -11.69 -3.09
N ILE A 66 -16.40 -12.53 -2.06
CA ILE A 66 -15.25 -13.43 -1.90
C ILE A 66 -15.12 -14.36 -3.12
N ALA A 67 -16.23 -14.92 -3.61
CA ALA A 67 -16.24 -15.77 -4.80
C ALA A 67 -15.76 -15.00 -6.04
N THR A 68 -16.09 -13.72 -6.17
CA THR A 68 -15.59 -12.85 -7.25
C THR A 68 -14.06 -12.67 -7.18
N PHE A 69 -13.52 -12.45 -5.98
CA PHE A 69 -12.06 -12.37 -5.78
C PHE A 69 -11.37 -13.71 -6.07
N HIS A 70 -11.94 -14.83 -5.61
CA HIS A 70 -11.43 -16.17 -5.91
C HIS A 70 -11.44 -16.46 -7.41
N GLY A 71 -12.52 -16.09 -8.11
CA GLY A 71 -12.61 -16.26 -9.56
C GLY A 71 -11.55 -15.46 -10.31
N TYR A 72 -11.18 -14.27 -9.83
CA TYR A 72 -10.07 -13.51 -10.40
C TYR A 72 -8.72 -14.22 -10.18
N LEU A 73 -8.47 -14.70 -8.96
CA LEU A 73 -7.24 -15.43 -8.62
C LEU A 73 -7.10 -16.78 -9.37
N GLU A 74 -8.22 -17.38 -9.77
CA GLU A 74 -8.27 -18.60 -10.60
C GLU A 74 -8.23 -18.30 -12.11
N GLY A 75 -8.36 -17.02 -12.50
CA GLY A 75 -8.40 -16.59 -13.90
C GLY A 75 -9.75 -16.76 -14.60
N SER A 76 -10.81 -17.19 -13.89
CA SER A 76 -12.16 -17.27 -14.44
C SER A 76 -12.80 -15.87 -14.61
N ILE A 77 -12.40 -14.93 -13.77
CA ILE A 77 -12.72 -13.50 -13.90
C ILE A 77 -11.47 -12.78 -14.40
N PRO A 78 -11.47 -12.15 -15.59
CA PRO A 78 -10.21 -11.66 -16.17
C PRO A 78 -9.75 -10.28 -15.64
N ALA A 79 -10.55 -9.60 -14.82
CA ALA A 79 -10.28 -8.26 -14.30
C ALA A 79 -11.20 -7.94 -13.11
N LEU A 80 -10.71 -7.13 -12.18
CA LEU A 80 -11.48 -6.51 -11.10
C LEU A 80 -11.44 -4.98 -11.27
N PRO A 81 -12.27 -4.18 -10.57
CA PRO A 81 -12.25 -2.73 -10.70
C PRO A 81 -10.86 -2.11 -10.56
N TRP A 82 -10.02 -2.67 -9.68
CA TRP A 82 -8.64 -2.23 -9.44
C TRP A 82 -7.61 -2.82 -10.42
N PHE A 83 -7.93 -3.88 -11.19
CA PHE A 83 -7.02 -4.53 -12.15
C PHE A 83 -7.71 -4.76 -13.49
N GLU A 84 -7.27 -4.06 -14.53
CA GLU A 84 -7.75 -4.33 -15.89
C GLU A 84 -7.05 -5.54 -16.55
N GLN A 85 -5.96 -6.03 -15.93
CA GLN A 85 -5.10 -7.08 -16.48
C GLN A 85 -5.21 -8.39 -15.69
N PRO A 86 -4.96 -9.55 -16.33
CA PRO A 86 -4.85 -10.83 -15.64
C PRO A 86 -3.70 -10.85 -14.62
N LEU A 87 -3.76 -11.84 -13.73
CA LEU A 87 -2.72 -12.08 -12.73
C LEU A 87 -1.34 -12.32 -13.39
N VAL A 88 -0.34 -11.62 -12.88
CA VAL A 88 1.06 -11.75 -13.33
C VAL A 88 1.72 -13.00 -12.75
N GLU A 89 2.76 -13.49 -13.44
CA GLU A 89 3.44 -14.75 -13.09
C GLU A 89 4.03 -14.73 -11.68
N GLU A 90 4.55 -13.59 -11.21
CA GLU A 90 5.08 -13.42 -9.85
C GLU A 90 4.07 -13.78 -8.75
N SER A 91 2.78 -13.58 -9.00
CA SER A 91 1.74 -13.87 -8.03
C SER A 91 1.33 -15.34 -8.01
N GLN A 92 1.69 -16.14 -9.03
CA GLN A 92 1.29 -17.55 -9.11
C GLN A 92 1.75 -18.36 -7.89
N GLY A 93 2.95 -18.06 -7.38
CA GLY A 93 3.50 -18.72 -6.18
C GLY A 93 2.73 -18.43 -4.89
N ILE A 94 1.91 -17.36 -4.86
CA ILE A 94 1.18 -16.91 -3.66
C ILE A 94 -0.35 -16.98 -3.82
N VAL A 95 -0.88 -17.45 -4.96
CA VAL A 95 -2.34 -17.54 -5.22
C VAL A 95 -3.07 -18.30 -4.11
N SER A 96 -2.53 -19.43 -3.66
CA SER A 96 -3.16 -20.24 -2.60
C SER A 96 -3.32 -19.46 -1.29
N ARG A 97 -2.31 -18.65 -0.93
CA ARG A 97 -2.32 -17.78 0.24
C ARG A 97 -3.29 -16.60 0.06
N LEU A 98 -3.30 -15.96 -1.11
CA LEU A 98 -4.24 -14.87 -1.43
C LEU A 98 -5.71 -15.35 -1.38
N LYS A 99 -5.99 -16.56 -1.88
CA LYS A 99 -7.31 -17.18 -1.76
C LYS A 99 -7.69 -17.45 -0.30
N SER A 100 -6.75 -17.94 0.51
CA SER A 100 -6.96 -18.15 1.94
C SER A 100 -7.31 -16.83 2.64
N LEU A 101 -6.59 -15.75 2.36
CA LEU A 101 -6.90 -14.41 2.91
C LEU A 101 -8.29 -13.94 2.50
N SER A 102 -8.59 -14.00 1.20
CA SER A 102 -9.89 -13.58 0.66
C SER A 102 -11.03 -14.40 1.27
N GLY A 103 -10.83 -15.71 1.44
CA GLY A 103 -11.80 -16.61 2.08
C GLY A 103 -12.04 -16.30 3.56
N ASN A 104 -11.11 -15.63 4.22
CA ASN A 104 -11.24 -15.14 5.59
C ASN A 104 -11.60 -13.64 5.64
N GLY A 105 -12.13 -13.06 4.56
CA GLY A 105 -12.61 -11.67 4.52
C GLY A 105 -11.52 -10.59 4.47
N PHE A 106 -10.30 -10.96 4.05
CA PHE A 106 -9.23 -10.03 3.69
C PHE A 106 -9.12 -9.95 2.17
N LEU A 107 -9.80 -8.98 1.56
CA LEU A 107 -9.96 -8.88 0.10
C LEU A 107 -8.75 -8.18 -0.52
N THR A 108 -7.78 -8.96 -1.00
CA THR A 108 -6.50 -8.46 -1.51
C THR A 108 -6.64 -7.77 -2.86
N ILE A 109 -6.16 -6.52 -2.93
CA ILE A 109 -6.10 -5.71 -4.14
C ILE A 109 -4.67 -5.42 -4.61
N SER A 110 -3.63 -5.71 -3.84
CA SER A 110 -2.27 -5.67 -4.36
C SER A 110 -1.40 -6.62 -3.58
N SER A 111 -0.40 -7.18 -4.24
CA SER A 111 0.54 -8.08 -3.61
C SER A 111 1.83 -8.15 -4.38
N GLN A 112 2.95 -8.22 -3.68
CA GLN A 112 4.21 -8.68 -4.24
C GLN A 112 4.90 -9.64 -3.26
N PRO A 113 5.50 -10.73 -3.75
CA PRO A 113 6.27 -11.64 -2.91
C PRO A 113 7.60 -10.99 -2.48
N LYS A 114 8.20 -11.53 -1.41
CA LYS A 114 9.59 -11.20 -1.09
C LYS A 114 10.53 -11.80 -2.12
N VAL A 115 11.56 -11.04 -2.50
CA VAL A 115 12.62 -11.49 -3.42
C VAL A 115 13.96 -11.08 -2.83
N ASP A 116 14.81 -12.07 -2.59
CA ASP A 116 16.16 -11.85 -2.12
C ASP A 116 17.18 -12.17 -3.22
N CYS A 117 17.73 -11.12 -3.83
CA CYS A 117 18.87 -11.20 -4.75
C CYS A 117 18.60 -12.06 -6.00
N ALA A 118 17.43 -11.93 -6.62
CA ALA A 118 17.18 -12.60 -7.89
C ALA A 118 18.02 -11.95 -9.00
N PRO A 119 18.51 -12.72 -10.00
CA PRO A 119 19.17 -12.14 -11.17
C PRO A 119 18.28 -11.14 -11.89
N SER A 120 18.85 -10.06 -12.44
CA SER A 120 18.07 -9.08 -13.21
C SER A 120 17.40 -9.64 -14.48
N MET A 121 17.86 -10.81 -14.94
CA MET A 121 17.31 -11.55 -16.08
C MET A 121 16.45 -12.74 -15.64
N ASP A 122 16.07 -12.81 -14.37
CA ASP A 122 15.12 -13.81 -13.88
C ASP A 122 13.79 -13.72 -14.66
N PRO A 123 13.21 -14.85 -15.12
CA PRO A 123 12.01 -14.82 -15.96
C PRO A 123 10.77 -14.29 -15.26
N VAL A 124 10.71 -14.36 -13.92
CA VAL A 124 9.55 -13.98 -13.13
C VAL A 124 9.73 -12.61 -12.49
N HIS A 125 10.87 -12.40 -11.82
CA HIS A 125 11.13 -11.20 -11.01
C HIS A 125 12.12 -10.22 -11.66
N GLY A 126 12.79 -10.62 -12.75
CA GLY A 126 13.88 -9.87 -13.35
C GLY A 126 13.44 -8.57 -14.03
N TRP A 127 14.24 -7.52 -13.84
CA TRP A 127 14.11 -6.26 -14.55
C TRP A 127 15.43 -5.47 -14.55
N GLY A 128 15.52 -4.47 -15.43
CA GLY A 128 16.68 -3.59 -15.53
C GLY A 128 17.81 -4.17 -16.39
N PRO A 129 19.01 -3.55 -16.35
CA PRO A 129 20.17 -4.01 -17.12
C PRO A 129 20.62 -5.44 -16.77
N ALA A 130 21.23 -6.13 -17.73
CA ALA A 130 21.77 -7.47 -17.52
C ALA A 130 22.96 -7.47 -16.53
N GLY A 131 23.11 -8.58 -15.80
CA GLY A 131 24.21 -8.79 -14.85
C GLY A 131 24.01 -8.09 -13.50
N GLY A 132 22.81 -7.62 -13.20
CA GLY A 132 22.44 -7.07 -11.90
C GLY A 132 21.62 -8.04 -11.05
N TYR A 133 21.16 -7.52 -9.91
CA TYR A 133 20.30 -8.24 -8.97
C TYR A 133 19.14 -7.37 -8.53
N VAL A 134 17.98 -7.99 -8.31
CA VAL A 134 16.74 -7.32 -7.91
C VAL A 134 16.24 -7.89 -6.59
N PHE A 135 15.54 -7.04 -5.85
CA PHE A 135 15.09 -7.29 -4.49
C PHE A 135 13.69 -6.74 -4.28
N GLN A 136 12.89 -7.43 -3.47
CA GLN A 136 11.52 -7.03 -3.13
C GLN A 136 11.23 -7.32 -1.66
N LYS A 137 10.58 -6.38 -0.98
CA LYS A 137 9.93 -6.62 0.31
C LYS A 137 8.58 -7.31 0.09
N GLU A 138 8.15 -8.14 1.02
CA GLU A 138 6.78 -8.66 0.95
C GLU A 138 5.79 -7.51 1.20
N TYR A 139 4.77 -7.40 0.36
CA TYR A 139 3.76 -6.35 0.49
C TYR A 139 2.38 -6.89 0.12
N LEU A 140 1.38 -6.44 0.88
CA LEU A 140 -0.03 -6.70 0.64
C LEU A 140 -0.82 -5.41 0.77
N GLU A 141 -1.80 -5.24 -0.10
CA GLU A 141 -2.85 -4.24 0.03
C GLU A 141 -4.21 -4.90 -0.09
N LEU A 142 -5.13 -4.57 0.83
CA LEU A 142 -6.40 -5.27 0.94
C LEU A 142 -7.49 -4.42 1.60
N PHE A 143 -8.74 -4.80 1.34
CA PHE A 143 -9.89 -4.34 2.10
C PHE A 143 -10.27 -5.35 3.19
N CYS A 144 -10.58 -4.89 4.40
CA CYS A 144 -11.17 -5.73 5.44
C CYS A 144 -12.11 -4.94 6.36
N SER A 145 -12.96 -5.67 7.09
CA SER A 145 -13.93 -5.07 8.00
C SER A 145 -13.27 -4.39 9.20
N CYS A 146 -14.00 -3.47 9.85
CA CYS A 146 -13.54 -2.78 11.06
C CYS A 146 -13.08 -3.76 12.16
N ALA A 147 -13.84 -4.84 12.40
CA ALA A 147 -13.49 -5.86 13.38
C ALA A 147 -12.14 -6.54 13.06
N LYS A 148 -11.87 -6.81 11.78
CA LYS A 148 -10.59 -7.40 11.36
C LYS A 148 -9.42 -6.44 11.52
N VAL A 149 -9.62 -5.15 11.26
CA VAL A 149 -8.60 -4.13 11.52
C VAL A 149 -8.22 -4.07 12.99
N GLN A 150 -9.18 -4.21 13.91
CA GLN A 150 -8.89 -4.16 15.34
C GLN A 150 -8.04 -5.36 15.77
N LEU A 151 -8.41 -6.57 15.35
CA LEU A 151 -7.61 -7.77 15.58
C LEU A 151 -6.21 -7.64 14.95
N LEU A 152 -6.12 -7.08 13.75
CA LEU A 152 -4.85 -6.82 13.08
C LEU A 152 -3.97 -5.85 13.90
N LEU A 153 -4.54 -4.74 14.38
CA LEU A 153 -3.82 -3.78 15.22
C LEU A 153 -3.38 -4.39 16.55
N GLU A 154 -4.21 -5.22 17.19
CA GLU A 154 -3.84 -5.97 18.39
C GLU A 154 -2.63 -6.88 18.14
N VAL A 155 -2.61 -7.61 17.02
CA VAL A 155 -1.47 -8.48 16.66
C VAL A 155 -0.21 -7.68 16.29
N LEU A 156 -0.36 -6.53 15.63
CA LEU A 156 0.76 -5.66 15.23
C LEU A 156 1.39 -4.93 16.43
N GLU A 157 0.55 -4.37 17.30
CA GLU A 157 0.93 -3.47 18.39
C GLU A 157 1.02 -4.15 19.76
N GLY A 158 0.51 -5.39 19.89
CA GLY A 158 0.40 -6.11 21.16
C GLY A 158 1.71 -6.21 21.94
N ASP A 159 1.59 -6.08 23.27
CA ASP A 159 2.72 -6.20 24.18
C ASP A 159 3.09 -7.68 24.39
N LYS A 160 4.39 -7.93 24.60
CA LYS A 160 4.95 -9.28 24.81
C LYS A 160 4.31 -10.03 25.99
N ASP A 161 3.71 -9.31 26.93
CA ASP A 161 3.17 -9.85 28.18
C ASP A 161 1.80 -10.52 28.01
N ASP A 162 1.05 -10.20 26.96
CA ASP A 162 -0.27 -10.80 26.66
C ASP A 162 -0.16 -12.05 25.76
N GLY A 163 1.06 -12.53 25.49
CA GLY A 163 1.33 -13.64 24.58
C GLY A 163 1.24 -13.27 23.09
N VAL A 164 0.91 -12.02 22.77
CA VAL A 164 0.91 -11.46 21.42
C VAL A 164 2.29 -10.89 21.11
N VAL A 165 2.94 -11.41 20.07
CA VAL A 165 4.30 -10.98 19.72
C VAL A 165 4.22 -9.75 18.83
N ARG A 166 4.66 -8.59 19.33
CA ARG A 166 4.85 -7.36 18.54
C ARG A 166 5.67 -7.61 17.26
N ARG A 167 5.30 -6.95 16.16
CA ARG A 167 5.95 -7.07 14.84
C ARG A 167 6.63 -5.75 14.41
N PRO A 168 7.76 -5.36 15.04
CA PRO A 168 8.45 -4.11 14.69
C PRO A 168 8.98 -4.06 13.24
N GLU A 169 9.15 -5.21 12.59
CA GLU A 169 9.55 -5.38 11.20
C GLU A 169 8.42 -5.10 10.20
N VAL A 170 7.19 -4.86 10.66
CA VAL A 170 6.04 -4.64 9.77
C VAL A 170 5.69 -3.16 9.73
N SER A 171 5.73 -2.58 8.53
CA SER A 171 5.22 -1.23 8.24
C SER A 171 3.78 -1.30 7.73
N TYR A 172 2.90 -0.44 8.21
CA TYR A 172 1.49 -0.43 7.80
C TYR A 172 0.89 0.96 7.67
N MET A 173 -0.14 1.07 6.83
CA MET A 173 -1.08 2.19 6.72
C MET A 173 -2.48 1.64 6.57
N ILE A 174 -3.41 2.17 7.36
CA ILE A 174 -4.79 1.69 7.42
C ILE A 174 -5.70 2.91 7.44
N ALA A 175 -6.68 2.98 6.54
CA ALA A 175 -7.62 4.08 6.53
C ALA A 175 -9.02 3.67 6.04
N ASN A 176 -10.05 4.27 6.63
CA ASN A 176 -11.43 4.11 6.17
C ASN A 176 -11.78 5.11 5.05
N TYR A 177 -12.93 4.92 4.41
CA TYR A 177 -13.35 5.77 3.29
C TYR A 177 -13.40 7.27 3.63
N THR A 178 -13.94 7.64 4.80
CA THR A 178 -14.02 9.05 5.22
C THR A 178 -12.66 9.65 5.61
N GLY A 179 -11.65 8.81 5.88
CA GLY A 179 -10.37 9.23 6.44
C GLY A 179 -10.42 9.64 7.91
N THR A 180 -11.55 9.43 8.60
CA THR A 180 -11.69 9.74 10.04
C THR A 180 -10.87 8.80 10.92
N HIS A 181 -10.63 7.58 10.46
CA HIS A 181 -9.75 6.61 11.10
C HIS A 181 -8.57 6.35 10.18
N CYS A 182 -7.38 6.70 10.65
CA CYS A 182 -6.13 6.51 9.94
C CYS A 182 -5.06 6.06 10.94
N TYR A 183 -4.47 4.89 10.69
CA TYR A 183 -3.41 4.30 11.50
C TYR A 183 -2.19 4.09 10.61
N ARG A 184 -1.00 4.48 11.09
CA ARG A 184 0.27 4.22 10.40
C ARG A 184 1.41 4.23 11.39
N ASN A 185 2.48 3.53 11.07
CA ASN A 185 3.71 3.50 11.87
C ASN A 185 4.95 4.06 11.16
N PHE A 186 4.78 4.66 9.97
CA PHE A 186 5.85 5.32 9.23
C PHE A 186 5.35 6.59 8.52
N ASP A 187 6.26 7.55 8.30
CA ASP A 187 5.92 8.91 7.83
C ASP A 187 6.53 9.29 6.46
N CYS A 188 7.42 8.46 5.90
CA CYS A 188 8.12 8.73 4.65
C CYS A 188 7.99 7.57 3.65
N ALA A 189 8.32 7.81 2.38
CA ALA A 189 8.29 6.78 1.35
C ALA A 189 9.13 5.56 1.75
N ASN A 190 8.51 4.38 1.76
CA ASN A 190 9.16 3.11 2.03
C ASN A 190 9.44 2.39 0.70
N VAL A 191 10.71 2.10 0.40
CA VAL A 191 11.11 1.38 -0.82
C VAL A 191 10.78 -0.10 -0.67
N ILE A 192 10.01 -0.64 -1.61
CA ILE A 192 9.55 -2.04 -1.58
C ILE A 192 10.09 -2.87 -2.74
N SER A 193 10.67 -2.25 -3.77
CA SER A 193 11.43 -2.93 -4.82
C SER A 193 12.66 -2.10 -5.21
N TRP A 194 13.83 -2.73 -5.29
CA TRP A 194 15.06 -2.08 -5.73
C TRP A 194 15.97 -3.04 -6.52
N GLY A 195 16.96 -2.47 -7.20
CA GLY A 195 17.91 -3.23 -8.00
C GLY A 195 19.30 -2.62 -8.02
N VAL A 196 20.31 -3.48 -8.05
CA VAL A 196 21.74 -3.14 -8.10
C VAL A 196 22.30 -3.65 -9.42
N PHE A 197 22.88 -2.76 -10.23
CA PHE A 197 23.30 -3.08 -11.59
C PHE A 197 24.76 -2.66 -11.85
N PRO A 198 25.51 -3.38 -12.71
CA PRO A 198 26.90 -3.04 -13.01
C PRO A 198 27.04 -1.62 -13.59
N GLY A 199 27.91 -0.81 -12.98
CA GLY A 199 28.22 0.54 -13.45
C GLY A 199 27.05 1.53 -13.35
N LYS A 200 26.07 1.28 -12.48
CA LYS A 200 24.90 2.14 -12.25
C LYS A 200 24.68 2.38 -10.76
N GLU A 201 24.01 3.49 -10.44
CA GLU A 201 23.45 3.71 -9.11
C GLU A 201 22.31 2.73 -8.82
N ILE A 202 21.97 2.57 -7.54
CA ILE A 202 20.85 1.75 -7.11
C ILE A 202 19.56 2.35 -7.67
N LEU A 203 18.72 1.50 -8.29
CA LEU A 203 17.42 1.90 -8.78
C LEU A 203 16.34 1.45 -7.80
N GLN A 204 15.45 2.36 -7.42
CA GLN A 204 14.33 2.12 -6.49
C GLN A 204 13.01 2.48 -7.16
N PRO A 205 12.51 1.65 -8.10
CA PRO A 205 11.36 2.00 -8.93
C PRO A 205 10.04 2.02 -8.16
N THR A 206 9.91 1.27 -7.06
CA THR A 206 8.63 1.09 -6.38
C THR A 206 8.74 1.45 -4.91
N THR A 207 7.89 2.39 -4.49
CA THR A 207 7.78 2.87 -3.11
C THR A 207 6.33 2.88 -2.66
N VAL A 208 6.12 2.79 -1.36
CA VAL A 208 4.85 3.01 -0.69
C VAL A 208 4.97 4.31 0.09
N ASP A 209 4.17 5.31 -0.27
CA ASP A 209 4.24 6.65 0.31
C ASP A 209 2.92 7.00 1.02
N PRO A 210 2.94 7.41 2.29
CA PRO A 210 1.73 7.83 3.01
C PRO A 210 0.96 8.99 2.37
N ALA A 211 1.65 9.92 1.71
CA ALA A 211 1.00 11.02 1.00
C ALA A 211 0.22 10.49 -0.22
N LEU A 212 0.82 9.56 -0.99
CA LEU A 212 0.16 8.93 -2.13
C LEU A 212 -0.99 8.02 -1.69
N PHE A 213 -0.80 7.27 -0.61
CA PHE A 213 -1.83 6.39 -0.05
C PHE A 213 -3.11 7.16 0.29
N THR A 214 -2.98 8.38 0.83
CA THR A 214 -4.14 9.21 1.19
C THR A 214 -4.98 9.59 -0.04
N VAL A 215 -4.34 9.86 -1.18
CA VAL A 215 -5.01 10.16 -2.45
C VAL A 215 -5.58 8.89 -3.06
N TRP A 216 -4.75 7.85 -3.18
CA TRP A 216 -5.12 6.55 -3.72
C TRP A 216 -6.31 5.92 -3.01
N LYS A 217 -6.36 6.01 -1.68
CA LYS A 217 -7.46 5.52 -0.85
C LYS A 217 -8.82 5.98 -1.37
N ASN A 218 -8.98 7.27 -1.72
CA ASN A 218 -10.25 7.79 -2.20
C ASN A 218 -10.66 7.09 -3.50
N GLU A 219 -9.75 7.01 -4.47
CA GLU A 219 -10.00 6.31 -5.74
C GLU A 219 -10.30 4.82 -5.51
N ALA A 220 -9.51 4.14 -4.69
CA ALA A 220 -9.67 2.73 -4.36
C ALA A 220 -11.06 2.42 -3.78
N PHE A 221 -11.57 3.27 -2.89
CA PHE A 221 -12.92 3.12 -2.34
C PHE A 221 -14.01 3.50 -3.36
N GLU A 222 -13.79 4.53 -4.18
CA GLU A 222 -14.73 4.92 -5.23
C GLU A 222 -14.92 3.79 -6.26
N MET A 223 -13.88 2.99 -6.55
CA MET A 223 -13.95 1.87 -7.49
C MET A 223 -15.01 0.82 -7.14
N TRP A 224 -15.39 0.67 -5.85
CA TRP A 224 -16.48 -0.22 -5.45
C TRP A 224 -17.82 0.15 -6.08
N THR A 225 -18.08 1.44 -6.28
CA THR A 225 -19.37 1.94 -6.77
C THR A 225 -19.30 2.60 -8.14
N LYS A 226 -18.10 2.87 -8.65
CA LYS A 226 -17.86 3.63 -9.91
C LYS A 226 -18.53 3.02 -11.14
N SER A 227 -18.81 1.71 -11.12
CA SER A 227 -19.43 0.99 -12.23
C SER A 227 -20.95 1.17 -12.32
N PHE A 228 -21.59 1.72 -11.29
CA PHE A 228 -23.03 1.95 -11.25
C PHE A 228 -23.35 3.39 -11.66
N GLN A 229 -24.34 3.55 -12.54
CA GLN A 229 -24.82 4.89 -12.90
C GLN A 229 -25.61 5.52 -11.73
N PRO A 230 -25.73 6.86 -11.67
CA PRO A 230 -26.41 7.53 -10.55
C PRO A 230 -27.88 7.12 -10.30
N GLN A 231 -28.55 6.54 -11.30
CA GLN A 231 -29.93 6.08 -11.19
C GLN A 231 -30.06 4.58 -10.88
N GLU A 232 -28.94 3.86 -10.83
CA GLU A 232 -28.90 2.42 -10.61
C GLU A 232 -28.78 2.10 -9.12
N GLU A 233 -29.43 1.00 -8.73
CA GLU A 233 -29.36 0.51 -7.35
C GLU A 233 -28.03 -0.23 -7.14
N ILE A 234 -27.21 0.29 -6.22
CA ILE A 234 -25.97 -0.35 -5.79
C ILE A 234 -26.33 -1.45 -4.79
N PRO A 235 -25.85 -2.69 -4.95
CA PRO A 235 -26.09 -3.76 -3.98
C PRO A 235 -25.70 -3.31 -2.56
N PRO A 236 -26.56 -3.53 -1.54
CA PRO A 236 -26.31 -3.05 -0.18
C PRO A 236 -24.95 -3.48 0.39
N ILE A 237 -24.49 -4.69 0.09
CA ILE A 237 -23.19 -5.21 0.55
C ILE A 237 -22.00 -4.43 -0.03
N ILE A 238 -22.08 -3.98 -1.29
CA ILE A 238 -21.02 -3.19 -1.92
C ILE A 238 -20.94 -1.80 -1.26
N LYS A 239 -22.10 -1.21 -0.98
CA LYS A 239 -22.19 0.05 -0.26
C LYS A 239 -21.69 -0.08 1.19
N GLU A 240 -22.06 -1.16 1.88
CA GLU A 240 -21.57 -1.48 3.23
C GLU A 240 -20.04 -1.59 3.25
N ILE A 241 -19.45 -2.31 2.30
CA ILE A 241 -17.99 -2.43 2.17
C ILE A 241 -17.38 -1.04 1.99
N GLN A 242 -17.87 -0.24 1.04
CA GLN A 242 -17.33 1.09 0.80
C GLN A 242 -17.41 1.99 2.05
N GLU A 243 -18.53 1.97 2.77
CA GLU A 243 -18.77 2.91 3.87
C GLU A 243 -18.12 2.49 5.19
N THR A 244 -17.97 1.19 5.43
CA THR A 244 -17.59 0.66 6.77
C THR A 244 -16.25 -0.06 6.81
N TRP A 245 -15.71 -0.49 5.67
CA TRP A 245 -14.43 -1.20 5.64
C TRP A 245 -13.24 -0.25 5.60
N PHE A 246 -12.06 -0.84 5.73
CA PHE A 246 -10.78 -0.17 5.71
C PHE A 246 -9.93 -0.68 4.56
N LEU A 247 -9.17 0.24 3.96
CA LEU A 247 -8.05 -0.08 3.10
C LEU A 247 -6.80 -0.24 3.98
N VAL A 248 -6.09 -1.34 3.82
CA VAL A 248 -4.90 -1.72 4.57
C VAL A 248 -3.75 -1.95 3.58
N SER A 249 -2.66 -1.23 3.75
CA SER A 249 -1.38 -1.44 3.06
C SER A 249 -0.36 -1.90 4.11
N ILE A 250 0.28 -3.05 3.90
CA ILE A 250 1.17 -3.68 4.88
C ILE A 250 2.43 -4.24 4.19
N ILE A 251 3.58 -4.01 4.80
CA ILE A 251 4.92 -4.31 4.26
C ILE A 251 5.69 -5.07 5.33
N ASN A 252 6.32 -6.19 4.97
CA ASN A 252 7.39 -6.77 5.80
C ASN A 252 8.73 -6.13 5.39
N ASP A 253 9.29 -5.30 6.28
CA ASP A 253 10.58 -4.64 6.04
C ASP A 253 11.76 -5.60 6.13
N ASP A 254 11.61 -6.73 6.84
CA ASP A 254 12.61 -7.78 6.88
C ASP A 254 12.43 -8.74 5.69
N TYR A 255 12.92 -8.33 4.52
CA TYR A 255 12.90 -9.14 3.31
C TYR A 255 13.83 -10.37 3.37
N LYS A 256 14.71 -10.46 4.37
CA LYS A 256 15.68 -11.55 4.55
C LYS A 256 15.15 -12.64 5.46
N ASP A 257 14.37 -12.27 6.46
CA ASP A 257 13.82 -13.22 7.41
C ASP A 257 12.76 -14.13 6.77
N ASP A 258 12.59 -15.31 7.36
CA ASP A 258 11.55 -16.27 6.99
C ASP A 258 10.17 -15.86 7.50
N SER A 259 10.10 -14.89 8.42
CA SER A 259 8.84 -14.26 8.79
C SER A 259 8.15 -13.70 7.55
N SER A 260 6.84 -13.94 7.50
CA SER A 260 6.02 -13.54 6.38
C SER A 260 4.72 -12.96 6.90
N LEU A 261 4.18 -12.00 6.15
CA LEU A 261 2.85 -11.47 6.33
C LEU A 261 1.80 -12.59 6.39
N TRP A 262 2.01 -13.74 5.75
CA TRP A 262 1.10 -14.89 5.88
C TRP A 262 0.98 -15.35 7.33
N SER A 263 2.09 -15.43 8.07
CA SER A 263 2.06 -15.84 9.48
C SER A 263 1.36 -14.82 10.39
N LEU A 264 1.48 -13.53 10.04
CA LEU A 264 0.74 -12.45 10.71
C LEU A 264 -0.77 -12.66 10.52
N PHE A 265 -1.22 -12.81 9.28
CA PHE A 265 -2.65 -13.02 9.01
C PHE A 265 -3.16 -14.36 9.55
N ASP A 266 -2.37 -15.43 9.51
CA ASP A 266 -2.72 -16.71 10.12
C ASP A 266 -2.96 -16.53 11.64
N CYS A 267 -2.15 -15.71 12.32
CA CYS A 267 -2.35 -15.35 13.72
C CYS A 267 -3.63 -14.54 13.94
N VAL A 268 -3.91 -13.54 13.11
CA VAL A 268 -5.16 -12.74 13.19
C VAL A 268 -6.39 -13.63 12.99
N ILE A 269 -6.36 -14.55 12.03
CA ILE A 269 -7.45 -15.49 11.75
C ILE A 269 -7.66 -16.45 12.92
N GLN A 270 -6.59 -16.97 13.52
CA GLN A 270 -6.68 -17.81 14.71
C GLN A 270 -7.25 -17.04 15.91
N HIS A 271 -6.85 -15.77 16.08
CA HIS A 271 -7.35 -14.91 17.14
C HIS A 271 -8.85 -14.64 16.98
N GLU A 272 -9.31 -14.37 15.76
CA GLU A 272 -10.74 -14.24 15.42
C GLU A 272 -11.52 -15.52 15.78
N GLN A 273 -11.01 -16.68 15.39
CA GLN A 273 -11.64 -17.97 15.70
C GLN A 273 -11.73 -18.19 17.21
N PHE A 274 -10.68 -17.85 17.97
CA PHE A 274 -10.70 -17.97 19.43
C PHE A 274 -11.79 -17.10 20.06
N TYR A 275 -11.96 -15.84 19.61
CA TYR A 275 -13.05 -14.98 20.10
C TYR A 275 -14.44 -15.57 19.80
N VAL A 276 -14.65 -16.06 18.58
CA VAL A 276 -15.93 -16.66 18.18
C VAL A 276 -16.27 -17.89 19.04
N HIS A 277 -15.27 -18.75 19.32
CA HIS A 277 -15.48 -19.96 20.11
C HIS A 277 -15.61 -19.69 21.62
N SER A 278 -14.93 -18.67 22.16
CA SER A 278 -14.91 -18.38 23.60
C SER A 278 -16.13 -17.57 24.08
N GLN A 279 -16.71 -16.71 23.23
CA GLN A 279 -17.80 -15.78 23.62
C GLN A 279 -19.18 -16.16 23.06
N GLY A 280 -19.30 -17.19 22.23
CA GLY A 280 -20.60 -17.72 21.75
C GLY A 280 -21.47 -16.75 20.93
N ASN A 281 -20.98 -15.55 20.58
CA ASN A 281 -21.71 -14.57 19.79
C ASN A 281 -20.76 -13.55 19.11
N VAL A 282 -21.01 -13.25 17.84
CA VAL A 282 -20.23 -12.32 16.98
C VAL A 282 -20.27 -10.86 17.48
N SER A 283 -21.21 -10.55 18.38
CA SER A 283 -21.45 -9.21 18.94
C SER A 283 -20.37 -8.71 19.92
N GLN A 284 -19.38 -9.53 20.26
CA GLN A 284 -18.26 -9.17 21.14
C GLN A 284 -16.89 -9.07 20.47
N LEU A 285 -16.82 -9.10 19.12
CA LEU A 285 -15.64 -8.54 18.46
C LEU A 285 -15.40 -7.12 18.98
N PRO A 286 -14.14 -6.67 19.16
CA PRO A 286 -13.84 -5.35 19.71
C PRO A 286 -14.77 -4.31 19.08
N GLN A 287 -15.56 -3.60 19.88
CA GLN A 287 -16.40 -2.54 19.33
C GLN A 287 -15.48 -1.44 18.79
N PRO A 288 -15.84 -0.74 17.69
CA PRO A 288 -15.02 0.35 17.16
C PRO A 288 -14.61 1.26 18.30
N LEU A 289 -13.30 1.57 18.39
CA LEU A 289 -12.78 2.51 19.39
C LEU A 289 -13.64 3.78 19.33
N SER A 290 -14.50 3.97 20.34
CA SER A 290 -15.42 5.10 20.33
C SER A 290 -14.60 6.38 20.26
N ALA A 291 -15.13 7.40 19.58
CA ALA A 291 -14.50 8.71 19.42
C ALA A 291 -14.23 9.48 20.74
N ALA A 292 -14.33 8.83 21.90
CA ALA A 292 -14.03 9.37 23.21
C ALA A 292 -12.82 8.64 23.84
N GLY A 293 -11.63 9.25 23.70
CA GLY A 293 -10.67 9.29 24.80
C GLY A 293 -9.92 8.01 25.17
N GLY A 294 -9.26 7.37 24.20
CA GLY A 294 -8.15 6.45 24.45
C GLY A 294 -6.95 6.87 23.62
N ALA A 295 -6.10 7.74 24.15
CA ALA A 295 -4.92 8.19 23.45
C ALA A 295 -3.85 7.07 23.44
N LEU A 296 -3.68 6.41 22.29
CA LEU A 296 -2.39 5.82 21.93
C LEU A 296 -1.38 6.97 21.78
N PRO A 297 -0.10 6.77 22.15
CA PRO A 297 0.83 7.87 22.32
C PRO A 297 1.06 8.59 20.99
N LYS A 298 0.55 9.83 20.90
CA LYS A 298 0.94 10.79 19.88
C LYS A 298 2.47 10.92 19.90
N LYS A 299 3.15 10.43 18.87
CA LYS A 299 4.48 10.91 18.51
C LYS A 299 4.36 11.80 17.26
N SER A 300 4.97 12.97 17.40
CA SER A 300 5.04 14.14 16.51
C SER A 300 3.72 14.85 16.16
N VAL A 301 3.45 15.92 16.91
CA VAL A 301 2.70 17.09 16.45
C VAL A 301 3.65 17.95 15.62
N CYS A 302 3.37 18.17 14.34
CA CYS A 302 4.01 19.23 13.56
C CYS A 302 3.25 20.54 13.75
N SER A 303 3.87 21.45 14.49
CA SER A 303 3.49 22.87 14.54
C SER A 303 3.87 23.54 13.22
N LEU A 304 2.91 24.15 12.54
CA LEU A 304 3.16 25.10 11.45
C LEU A 304 3.79 26.38 12.05
N PRO A 305 4.87 26.95 11.50
CA PRO A 305 5.21 28.34 11.81
C PRO A 305 4.31 29.25 10.97
N GLY A 306 3.47 30.01 11.67
CA GLY A 306 2.75 31.14 11.10
C GLY A 306 3.69 32.28 10.75
N ASP A 307 3.24 33.07 9.78
CA ASP A 307 3.78 34.36 9.40
C ASP A 307 4.06 35.25 10.62
N CYS A 308 5.26 35.82 10.67
CA CYS A 308 5.59 36.99 11.49
C CYS A 308 6.47 37.94 10.68
N SER A 309 5.82 38.86 9.99
CA SER A 309 6.36 40.16 9.62
C SER A 309 6.62 41.00 10.88
N GLY A 310 7.85 41.50 11.09
CA GLY A 310 8.11 42.45 12.17
C GLY A 310 9.57 42.69 12.56
N SER A 311 10.21 43.63 11.86
CA SER A 311 11.14 44.66 12.35
C SER A 311 12.36 44.30 13.24
N SER A 312 13.54 44.49 12.63
CA SER A 312 14.72 45.25 13.12
C SER A 312 15.20 45.11 14.58
N GLY A 313 16.43 44.60 14.73
CA GLY A 313 17.26 44.78 15.92
C GLY A 313 18.72 44.40 15.65
N THR A 314 19.58 45.41 15.54
CA THR A 314 21.03 45.36 15.32
C THR A 314 21.83 45.01 16.58
N SER A 315 22.91 44.24 16.41
CA SER A 315 24.20 44.19 17.15
C SER A 315 24.69 42.72 17.19
N GLY A 316 25.94 42.33 17.06
CA GLY A 316 27.23 42.99 16.88
C GLY A 316 28.32 41.96 17.25
N ALA A 317 29.30 41.77 16.36
CA ALA A 317 30.65 41.23 16.56
C ALA A 317 30.85 39.87 17.29
N ALA A 318 31.53 38.92 16.62
CA ALA A 318 33.00 38.80 16.65
C ALA A 318 33.46 37.44 16.11
N SER A 319 34.55 37.52 15.35
CA SER A 319 35.37 36.48 14.74
C SER A 319 35.93 35.43 15.69
N THR A 320 36.10 34.19 15.22
CA THR A 320 37.39 33.48 15.28
C THR A 320 37.39 32.31 14.31
N ALA A 321 38.31 32.39 13.35
CA ALA A 321 38.69 31.28 12.47
C ALA A 321 39.72 30.39 13.19
N SER A 322 39.57 29.08 13.06
CA SER A 322 40.66 28.12 13.26
C SER A 322 40.55 27.04 12.19
N SER A 323 41.58 26.98 11.34
CA SER A 323 41.78 26.01 10.27
C SER A 323 42.62 24.84 10.75
N TYR A 324 42.22 23.60 10.46
CA TYR A 324 43.08 22.42 10.22
C TYR A 324 42.19 21.33 9.58
N SER A 325 42.30 21.08 8.28
CA SER A 325 43.22 20.14 7.61
C SER A 325 42.60 18.77 7.36
N SER A 326 42.56 18.43 6.08
CA SER A 326 42.08 17.22 5.43
C SER A 326 42.62 15.91 6.02
N SER A 327 41.75 14.89 6.05
CA SER A 327 42.11 13.49 5.81
C SER A 327 40.89 12.75 5.28
N MET A 328 40.64 12.89 3.97
CA MET A 328 39.89 11.90 3.20
C MET A 328 40.69 10.60 3.23
N ARG A 329 40.17 9.57 3.91
CA ARG A 329 40.53 8.20 3.60
C ARG A 329 39.41 7.59 2.79
N SER A 330 39.78 7.33 1.54
CA SER A 330 39.19 6.47 0.54
C SER A 330 38.45 5.27 1.12
N TRP A 331 37.22 5.11 0.64
CA TRP A 331 36.65 3.81 0.30
C TRP A 331 37.22 3.34 -1.04
#